data_AF-A0A9D6QLK7-F1
#
_entry.id   AF-A0A9D6QLK7-F1
#
_cell.length_a   1.000
_cell.length_b   1.000
_cell.length_c   1.000
_cell.angle_alpha   90.00
_cell.angle_beta   90.00
_cell.angle_gamma   90.00
#
_symmetry.space_group_name_H-M   'P 1'
#
loop_
_entity.id
_entity.type
_entity.pdbx_description
1 polymer ?
#
loop_
_entity_poly.entity_id
_entity_poly.type
_entity_poly.pdbx_seq_one_letter_code
_entity_poly.pdbx_strand_id
1 'polypeptide(L)'
;MALSIPLLLAVLLTSACSYHRDKTGSEESGSTTRGATGTTLADSASLSYQLVRSRVLAPRCIGCHSAAHNNPGGVNLETYESTRSRLAAIQQVAVLKRSMPPRHPLSDEESVLLNAWINAGAPEQAAPQAASPAAQPASPEPTVPATHDGHSTDAPTTPPVAEFPSVRRLLLERHCISCHAARADALGIPRLETARDLRQHIDAVIDRVLVDRDMPPQSQAPLSDEELRVFIHWLKNGMKD
;
A
#
# COMPACT_ATOMS: atom_id res chain seq x y z
N MET A 1 67.18 33.39 -18.02
CA MET A 1 66.70 34.68 -17.45
C MET A 1 65.63 35.21 -18.39
N ALA A 2 64.56 35.80 -17.83
CA ALA A 2 63.21 35.97 -18.39
C ALA A 2 62.36 34.69 -18.18
N LEU A 3 61.12 34.69 -17.69
CA LEU A 3 60.01 35.64 -17.80
C LEU A 3 59.03 35.34 -16.63
N SER A 4 58.69 36.31 -15.76
CA SER A 4 57.43 37.06 -15.73
C SER A 4 56.21 36.37 -15.11
N ILE A 5 55.79 36.90 -13.96
CA ILE A 5 54.45 36.82 -13.33
C ILE A 5 54.04 38.29 -13.13
N PRO A 6 52.89 38.78 -13.64
CA PRO A 6 51.76 38.95 -12.72
C PRO A 6 50.33 38.93 -13.31
N LEU A 7 49.41 38.44 -12.47
CA LEU A 7 48.15 39.09 -12.08
C LEU A 7 47.24 39.66 -13.19
N LEU A 8 46.23 38.87 -13.60
CA LEU A 8 44.92 39.35 -14.08
C LEU A 8 43.85 38.61 -13.28
N LEU A 9 43.28 39.25 -12.26
CA LEU A 9 42.03 39.99 -12.29
C LEU A 9 40.79 39.08 -12.52
N ALA A 10 40.07 38.90 -11.42
CA ALA A 10 38.82 38.18 -11.31
C ALA A 10 37.70 38.79 -12.16
N VAL A 11 36.90 37.94 -12.81
CA VAL A 11 35.49 38.21 -13.09
C VAL A 11 34.69 36.94 -12.80
N LEU A 12 34.04 36.96 -11.64
CA LEU A 12 32.91 36.11 -11.28
C LEU A 12 31.72 36.48 -12.19
N LEU A 13 31.26 35.55 -13.03
CA LEU A 13 29.94 35.61 -13.66
C LEU A 13 29.13 34.41 -13.21
N THR A 14 28.45 34.60 -12.09
CA THR A 14 27.38 33.75 -11.58
C THR A 14 26.17 33.86 -12.52
N SER A 15 25.97 32.88 -13.38
CA SER A 15 24.70 32.71 -14.12
C SER A 15 23.66 32.05 -13.21
N ALA A 16 23.08 32.84 -12.31
CA ALA A 16 21.88 32.45 -11.57
C ALA A 16 20.64 32.82 -12.39
N CYS A 17 20.01 31.83 -13.02
CA CYS A 17 18.66 32.01 -13.57
C CYS A 17 17.68 32.11 -12.40
N SER A 18 17.34 33.34 -12.01
CA SER A 18 16.20 33.65 -11.14
C SER A 18 14.91 33.43 -11.94
N TYR A 19 14.38 32.21 -11.93
CA TYR A 19 13.03 31.95 -12.44
C TYR A 19 12.02 32.30 -11.35
N HIS A 20 11.65 33.57 -11.27
CA HIS A 20 10.49 34.00 -10.51
C HIS A 20 9.27 33.86 -11.42
N ARG A 21 8.42 32.87 -11.15
CA ARG A 21 7.12 32.76 -11.81
C ARG A 21 6.08 33.42 -10.91
N ASP A 22 5.54 34.55 -11.35
CA ASP A 22 4.42 35.20 -10.71
C ASP A 22 3.21 34.27 -10.70
N LYS A 23 2.70 34.01 -9.49
CA LYS A 23 1.44 33.31 -9.25
C LYS A 23 0.31 34.33 -9.39
N THR A 24 -0.09 34.62 -10.62
CA THR A 24 -1.33 35.38 -10.86
C THR A 24 -2.50 34.43 -10.67
N GLY A 25 -3.27 34.69 -9.61
CA GLY A 25 -4.58 34.09 -9.42
C GLY A 25 -5.48 34.44 -10.59
N SER A 26 -6.07 33.41 -11.18
CA SER A 26 -7.29 33.52 -11.94
C SER A 26 -8.15 32.37 -11.45
N GLU A 27 -9.12 32.77 -10.64
CA GLU A 27 -10.25 31.97 -10.22
C GLU A 27 -11.00 31.53 -11.47
N GLU A 28 -10.81 30.29 -11.90
CA GLU A 28 -11.83 29.58 -12.66
C GLU A 28 -12.22 28.32 -11.91
N SER A 29 -13.42 28.46 -11.33
CA SER A 29 -14.33 27.44 -10.90
C SER A 29 -14.38 26.31 -11.93
N GLY A 30 -13.73 25.20 -11.59
CA GLY A 30 -13.68 23.98 -12.38
C GLY A 30 -13.50 22.80 -11.46
N SER A 31 -14.48 22.61 -10.56
CA SER A 31 -14.62 21.44 -9.70
C SER A 31 -14.58 20.17 -10.55
N THR A 32 -13.38 19.62 -10.72
CA THR A 32 -13.19 18.24 -11.16
C THR A 32 -12.68 17.50 -9.96
N THR A 33 -13.62 17.03 -9.16
CA THR A 33 -13.44 16.00 -8.15
C THR A 33 -12.78 14.79 -8.83
N ARG A 34 -11.45 14.76 -8.83
CA ARG A 34 -10.72 13.51 -9.09
C ARG A 34 -10.87 12.69 -7.82
N GLY A 35 -11.95 11.93 -7.80
CA GLY A 35 -12.19 10.91 -6.79
C GLY A 35 -10.95 10.04 -6.67
N ALA A 36 -10.54 9.81 -5.44
CA ALA A 36 -9.77 8.65 -5.08
C ALA A 36 -10.59 7.43 -5.51
N THR A 37 -10.44 7.01 -6.76
CA THR A 37 -10.91 5.71 -7.23
C THR A 37 -10.14 4.68 -6.45
N GLY A 38 -10.83 4.06 -5.49
CA GLY A 38 -10.45 2.76 -5.00
C GLY A 38 -10.13 1.87 -6.19
N THR A 39 -8.97 1.26 -6.15
CA THR A 39 -8.49 0.21 -7.04
C THR A 39 -9.60 -0.83 -7.22
N THR A 40 -10.38 -0.67 -8.28
CA THR A 40 -11.45 -1.59 -8.67
C THR A 40 -10.82 -2.89 -9.17
N LEU A 41 -11.56 -4.00 -9.11
CA LEU A 41 -11.12 -5.33 -9.57
C LEU A 41 -10.56 -5.37 -11.02
N ALA A 42 -10.84 -4.35 -11.83
CA ALA A 42 -10.26 -4.16 -13.16
C ALA A 42 -8.75 -3.82 -13.14
N ASP A 43 -8.24 -3.21 -12.07
CA ASP A 43 -6.83 -2.90 -11.90
C ASP A 43 -6.01 -4.19 -11.69
N SER A 44 -6.59 -5.18 -11.00
CA SER A 44 -5.98 -6.50 -10.79
C SER A 44 -5.68 -7.24 -12.08
N ALA A 45 -6.49 -7.05 -13.13
CA ALA A 45 -6.25 -7.65 -14.44
C ALA A 45 -5.00 -7.09 -15.14
N SER A 46 -4.57 -5.87 -14.78
CA SER A 46 -3.35 -5.24 -15.30
C SER A 46 -2.10 -5.51 -14.48
N LEU A 47 -2.27 -6.07 -13.26
CA LEU A 47 -1.15 -6.38 -12.39
C LEU A 47 -0.27 -7.45 -13.04
N SER A 48 1.01 -7.13 -13.16
CA SER A 48 2.03 -7.99 -13.76
C SER A 48 3.38 -7.69 -13.15
N TYR A 49 4.31 -8.64 -13.26
CA TYR A 49 5.68 -8.43 -12.84
C TYR A 49 6.31 -7.24 -13.58
N GLN A 50 6.03 -7.05 -14.87
CA GLN A 50 6.57 -5.93 -15.65
C GLN A 50 6.11 -4.56 -15.10
N LEU A 51 4.84 -4.44 -14.70
CA LEU A 51 4.31 -3.21 -14.10
C LEU A 51 5.01 -2.93 -12.76
N VAL A 52 5.06 -3.92 -11.86
CA VAL A 52 5.70 -3.74 -10.54
C VAL A 52 7.21 -3.53 -10.65
N ARG A 53 7.87 -4.21 -11.59
CA ARG A 53 9.30 -4.03 -11.85
C ARG A 53 9.61 -2.61 -12.30
N SER A 54 8.85 -2.07 -13.24
CA SER A 54 9.10 -0.71 -13.77
C SER A 54 8.76 0.39 -12.75
N ARG A 55 7.71 0.21 -11.95
CA ARG A 55 7.21 1.22 -11.01
C ARG A 55 7.86 1.16 -9.62
N VAL A 56 8.28 -0.02 -9.18
CA VAL A 56 8.73 -0.24 -7.80
C VAL A 56 10.10 -0.91 -7.77
N LEU A 57 10.25 -2.13 -8.29
CA LEU A 57 11.49 -2.91 -8.05
C LEU A 57 12.72 -2.24 -8.66
N ALA A 58 12.67 -1.82 -9.92
CA ALA A 58 13.79 -1.17 -10.59
C ALA A 58 14.19 0.16 -9.91
N PRO A 59 13.28 1.12 -9.68
CA PRO A 59 13.66 2.39 -9.06
C PRO A 59 13.98 2.30 -7.56
N ARG A 60 13.43 1.31 -6.83
CA ARG A 60 13.51 1.28 -5.35
C ARG A 60 14.36 0.14 -4.79
N CYS A 61 14.43 -1.01 -5.46
CA CYS A 61 15.00 -2.23 -4.89
C CYS A 61 16.31 -2.66 -5.59
N ILE A 62 16.32 -2.67 -6.92
CA ILE A 62 17.40 -3.26 -7.74
C ILE A 62 18.76 -2.56 -7.53
N GLY A 63 18.77 -1.28 -7.16
CA GLY A 63 20.01 -0.56 -6.82
C GLY A 63 20.84 -1.24 -5.70
N CYS A 64 20.19 -1.95 -4.78
CA CYS A 64 20.85 -2.70 -3.70
C CYS A 64 20.70 -4.23 -3.82
N HIS A 65 19.69 -4.69 -4.56
CA HIS A 65 19.30 -6.10 -4.67
C HIS A 65 19.60 -6.68 -6.06
N SER A 66 20.76 -6.35 -6.63
CA SER A 66 21.22 -6.83 -7.93
C SER A 66 22.66 -7.28 -7.89
N ALA A 67 23.00 -8.24 -8.77
CA ALA A 67 24.38 -8.64 -8.99
C ALA A 67 25.22 -7.47 -9.53
N ALA A 68 24.64 -6.64 -10.39
CA ALA A 68 25.29 -5.48 -11.00
C ALA A 68 25.82 -4.45 -9.97
N HIS A 69 25.25 -4.41 -8.77
CA HIS A 69 25.63 -3.48 -7.71
C HIS A 69 26.24 -4.18 -6.48
N ASN A 70 26.88 -5.35 -6.67
CA ASN A 70 27.48 -6.17 -5.61
C ASN A 70 26.48 -6.69 -4.55
N ASN A 71 25.18 -6.56 -4.82
CA ASN A 71 24.09 -7.03 -3.97
C ASN A 71 24.28 -6.76 -2.46
N PRO A 72 24.46 -5.50 -2.02
CA PRO A 72 24.56 -5.18 -0.60
C PRO A 72 23.32 -5.61 0.21
N GLY A 73 22.18 -5.78 -0.46
CA GLY A 73 20.95 -6.30 0.14
C GLY A 73 20.93 -7.82 0.37
N GLY A 74 21.97 -8.56 -0.05
CA GLY A 74 22.12 -10.00 0.21
C GLY A 74 21.14 -10.93 -0.52
N VAL A 75 20.22 -10.37 -1.33
CA VAL A 75 19.27 -11.13 -2.15
C VAL A 75 19.10 -10.49 -3.52
N ASN A 76 19.01 -11.31 -4.57
CA ASN A 76 18.80 -10.84 -5.92
C ASN A 76 17.29 -10.71 -6.22
N LEU A 77 16.87 -9.58 -6.79
CA LEU A 77 15.49 -9.26 -7.20
C LEU A 77 15.41 -8.83 -8.68
N GLU A 78 16.37 -9.22 -9.51
CA GLU A 78 16.46 -8.78 -10.92
C GLU A 78 15.48 -9.54 -11.83
N THR A 79 15.17 -10.78 -11.48
CA THR A 79 14.30 -11.67 -12.26
C THR A 79 12.97 -11.92 -11.55
N TYR A 80 11.98 -12.37 -12.33
CA TYR A 80 10.69 -12.74 -11.79
C TYR A 80 10.83 -13.89 -10.78
N GLU A 81 11.55 -14.96 -11.13
CA GLU A 81 11.71 -16.15 -10.29
C GLU A 81 12.39 -15.81 -8.95
N SER A 82 13.46 -15.00 -9.01
CA SER A 82 14.19 -14.57 -7.81
C SER A 82 13.31 -13.71 -6.91
N THR A 83 12.56 -12.76 -7.48
CA THR A 83 11.58 -11.94 -6.75
C THR A 83 10.46 -12.78 -6.16
N ARG A 84 9.88 -13.69 -6.95
CA ARG A 84 8.76 -14.56 -6.56
C ARG A 84 9.12 -15.46 -5.38
N SER A 85 10.36 -15.96 -5.34
CA SER A 85 10.85 -16.77 -4.22
C SER A 85 10.96 -15.99 -2.89
N ARG A 86 10.82 -14.65 -2.92
CA ARG A 86 11.02 -13.75 -1.78
C ARG A 86 9.77 -12.94 -1.41
N LEU A 87 8.60 -13.20 -2.01
CA LEU A 87 7.41 -12.35 -1.84
C LEU A 87 7.02 -12.13 -0.37
N ALA A 88 7.03 -13.17 0.46
CA ALA A 88 6.72 -13.04 1.88
C ALA A 88 7.68 -12.08 2.59
N ALA A 89 8.99 -12.22 2.33
CA ALA A 89 10.00 -11.32 2.89
C ALA A 89 9.83 -9.88 2.38
N ILE A 90 9.58 -9.70 1.07
CA ILE A 90 9.34 -8.38 0.46
C ILE A 90 8.11 -7.71 1.08
N GLN A 91 7.00 -8.44 1.19
CA GLN A 91 5.78 -7.94 1.82
C GLN A 91 6.07 -7.52 3.26
N GLN A 92 6.77 -8.36 4.00
CA GLN A 92 7.11 -8.08 5.39
C GLN A 92 7.96 -6.82 5.55
N VAL A 93 9.09 -6.73 4.84
CA VAL A 93 10.07 -5.66 5.12
C VAL A 93 9.77 -4.35 4.39
N ALA A 94 9.16 -4.39 3.20
CA ALA A 94 8.94 -3.21 2.36
C ALA A 94 7.51 -2.68 2.43
N VAL A 95 6.50 -3.54 2.59
CA VAL A 95 5.09 -3.12 2.67
C VAL A 95 4.68 -2.91 4.12
N LEU A 96 4.91 -3.91 4.99
CA LEU A 96 4.35 -3.94 6.34
C LEU A 96 5.24 -3.18 7.33
N LYS A 97 6.52 -3.55 7.44
CA LYS A 97 7.48 -2.87 8.33
C LYS A 97 8.04 -1.57 7.77
N ARG A 98 7.93 -1.34 6.46
CA ARG A 98 8.47 -0.16 5.74
C ARG A 98 9.95 0.13 6.04
N SER A 99 10.70 -0.90 6.41
CA SER A 99 12.14 -0.86 6.74
C SER A 99 13.04 -0.85 5.50
N MET A 100 12.47 -1.19 4.33
CA MET A 100 13.15 -1.18 3.04
C MET A 100 12.36 -0.35 2.03
N PRO A 101 13.02 0.47 1.20
CA PRO A 101 14.45 0.80 1.23
C PRO A 101 14.84 1.69 2.44
N PRO A 102 16.05 1.56 3.00
CA PRO A 102 16.42 2.18 4.28
C PRO A 102 16.53 3.71 4.25
N ARG A 103 16.82 4.30 3.08
CA ARG A 103 16.95 5.76 2.90
C ARG A 103 15.76 6.40 2.21
N HIS A 104 15.04 5.61 1.43
CA HIS A 104 13.93 6.07 0.60
C HIS A 104 12.80 5.05 0.68
N PRO A 105 12.02 5.05 1.78
CA PRO A 105 10.85 4.19 1.90
C PRO A 105 9.92 4.35 0.71
N LEU A 106 9.21 3.27 0.35
CA LEU A 106 8.22 3.31 -0.72
C LEU A 106 7.16 4.38 -0.47
N SER A 107 6.71 5.09 -1.50
CA SER A 107 5.51 5.93 -1.38
C SER A 107 4.29 5.06 -1.03
N ASP A 108 3.20 5.70 -0.58
CA ASP A 108 1.96 4.96 -0.29
C ASP A 108 1.40 4.26 -1.53
N GLU A 109 1.50 4.93 -2.68
CA GLU A 109 1.11 4.42 -4.00
C GLU A 109 1.98 3.22 -4.44
N GLU A 110 3.30 3.32 -4.31
CA GLU A 110 4.23 2.22 -4.61
C GLU A 110 3.99 1.02 -3.70
N SER A 111 3.72 1.28 -2.42
CA SER A 111 3.38 0.25 -1.43
C SER A 111 2.00 -0.38 -1.71
N VAL A 112 1.00 0.39 -2.15
CA VAL A 112 -0.30 -0.18 -2.62
C VAL A 112 -0.04 -1.09 -3.81
N LEU A 113 0.66 -0.62 -4.84
CA LEU A 113 0.89 -1.38 -6.08
C LEU A 113 1.64 -2.69 -5.80
N LEU A 114 2.71 -2.63 -5.01
CA LEU A 114 3.48 -3.81 -4.63
C LEU A 114 2.62 -4.81 -3.85
N ASN A 115 1.86 -4.34 -2.86
CA ASN A 115 0.99 -5.20 -2.05
C ASN A 115 -0.16 -5.82 -2.86
N ALA A 116 -0.76 -5.04 -3.76
CA ALA A 116 -1.83 -5.52 -4.64
C ALA A 116 -1.33 -6.64 -5.55
N TRP A 117 -0.15 -6.48 -6.15
CA TRP A 117 0.45 -7.53 -6.97
C TRP A 117 0.81 -8.78 -6.17
N ILE A 118 1.37 -8.64 -4.97
CA ILE A 118 1.67 -9.77 -4.07
C ILE A 118 0.37 -10.53 -3.73
N ASN A 119 -0.68 -9.81 -3.33
CA ASN A 119 -1.98 -10.40 -2.98
C ASN A 119 -2.71 -11.04 -4.16
N ALA A 120 -2.46 -10.57 -5.39
CA ALA A 120 -2.96 -11.20 -6.61
C ALA A 120 -2.20 -12.50 -7.00
N GLY A 121 -1.30 -12.99 -6.14
CA GLY A 121 -0.47 -14.17 -6.41
C GLY A 121 0.79 -13.86 -7.21
N ALA A 122 1.18 -12.58 -7.28
CA ALA A 122 2.34 -12.08 -8.00
C ALA A 122 2.41 -12.57 -9.46
N PRO A 123 1.38 -12.32 -10.28
CA PRO A 123 1.35 -12.81 -11.66
C PRO A 123 2.52 -12.25 -12.47
N GLU A 124 3.19 -13.12 -13.24
CA GLU A 124 4.28 -12.71 -14.14
C GLU A 124 3.75 -11.82 -15.26
N GLN A 125 2.66 -12.27 -15.88
CA GLN A 125 1.96 -11.63 -16.99
C GLN A 125 0.64 -11.07 -16.49
N ALA A 126 0.18 -9.97 -17.09
CA ALA A 126 -1.16 -9.47 -16.83
C ALA A 126 -2.18 -10.56 -17.20
N ALA A 127 -3.27 -10.67 -16.43
CA ALA A 127 -4.34 -11.58 -16.79
C ALA A 127 -4.84 -11.20 -18.20
N PRO A 128 -5.11 -12.19 -19.07
CA PRO A 128 -5.74 -11.88 -20.35
C PRO A 128 -6.99 -11.06 -20.05
N GLN A 129 -7.06 -9.84 -20.60
CA GLN A 129 -8.25 -9.02 -20.47
C GLN A 129 -9.39 -9.88 -20.98
N ALA A 130 -10.31 -10.28 -20.10
CA ALA A 130 -11.54 -10.91 -20.53
C ALA A 130 -12.14 -9.95 -21.55
N ALA A 131 -12.22 -10.40 -22.80
CA ALA A 131 -12.68 -9.58 -23.90
C ALA A 131 -13.96 -8.88 -23.43
N SER A 132 -13.92 -7.55 -23.44
CA SER A 132 -15.07 -6.71 -23.11
C SER A 132 -16.28 -7.32 -23.82
N PRO A 133 -17.40 -7.62 -23.13
CA PRO A 133 -18.59 -8.10 -23.79
C PRO A 133 -18.95 -7.06 -24.86
N ALA A 134 -18.80 -7.46 -26.12
CA ALA A 134 -19.29 -6.66 -27.23
C ALA A 134 -20.76 -6.38 -26.94
N ALA A 135 -21.14 -5.10 -27.05
CA ALA A 135 -22.49 -4.61 -26.85
C ALA A 135 -23.52 -5.58 -27.43
N GLN A 136 -24.29 -6.24 -26.56
CA GLN A 136 -25.50 -6.91 -27.00
C GLN A 136 -26.51 -5.80 -27.40
N PRO A 137 -27.16 -5.90 -28.57
CA PRO A 137 -28.26 -5.01 -28.90
C PRO A 137 -29.36 -5.16 -27.86
N ALA A 138 -29.88 -4.01 -27.40
CA ALA A 138 -30.99 -3.93 -26.47
C ALA A 138 -32.20 -4.74 -26.97
N SER A 139 -32.75 -5.56 -26.08
CA SER A 139 -34.07 -6.18 -26.22
C SER A 139 -34.88 -5.90 -24.95
N PRO A 140 -36.20 -5.70 -25.05
CA PRO A 140 -36.95 -4.82 -24.17
C PRO A 140 -37.21 -5.40 -22.78
N GLU A 141 -37.24 -4.46 -21.83
CA GLU A 141 -37.53 -4.57 -20.41
C GLU A 141 -38.90 -5.22 -20.12
N PRO A 142 -38.99 -6.22 -19.21
CA PRO A 142 -40.25 -6.58 -18.59
C PRO A 142 -40.50 -5.66 -17.39
N THR A 143 -41.54 -4.85 -17.50
CA THR A 143 -42.08 -4.02 -16.42
C THR A 143 -42.60 -4.93 -15.30
N VAL A 144 -42.03 -4.79 -14.10
CA VAL A 144 -42.67 -5.26 -12.86
C VAL A 144 -42.74 -4.10 -11.86
N PRO A 145 -43.88 -3.92 -11.16
CA PRO A 145 -44.10 -2.76 -10.33
C PRO A 145 -43.46 -2.94 -8.94
N ALA A 146 -42.88 -1.83 -8.46
CA ALA A 146 -42.34 -1.69 -7.12
C ALA A 146 -43.44 -1.75 -6.05
N THR A 147 -43.12 -2.35 -4.90
CA THR A 147 -43.46 -1.81 -3.57
C THR A 147 -42.71 -2.64 -2.51
N HIS A 148 -41.67 -2.04 -1.92
CA HIS A 148 -41.32 -2.27 -0.53
C HIS A 148 -40.68 -0.99 0.00
N ASP A 149 -41.36 -0.40 0.98
CA ASP A 149 -40.94 0.80 1.68
C ASP A 149 -39.63 0.55 2.43
N GLY A 150 -38.55 1.15 1.94
CA GLY A 150 -37.25 1.17 2.57
C GLY A 150 -37.03 2.49 3.29
N HIS A 151 -37.12 2.47 4.62
CA HIS A 151 -36.63 3.54 5.48
C HIS A 151 -35.09 3.58 5.41
N SER A 152 -34.55 4.26 4.40
CA SER A 152 -33.11 4.57 4.32
C SER A 152 -32.85 5.87 5.08
N THR A 153 -32.22 5.73 6.25
CA THR A 153 -31.52 6.85 6.87
C THR A 153 -30.16 6.97 6.18
N ASP A 154 -30.08 7.92 5.26
CA ASP A 154 -28.83 8.37 4.66
C ASP A 154 -27.90 8.92 5.77
N ALA A 155 -26.77 8.25 5.96
CA ALA A 155 -25.59 8.83 6.60
C ALA A 155 -24.42 8.72 5.61
N PRO A 156 -23.58 9.77 5.46
CA PRO A 156 -22.55 9.79 4.44
C PRO A 156 -21.48 8.74 4.77
N THR A 157 -21.41 7.69 3.95
CA THR A 157 -20.34 6.68 4.00
C THR A 157 -19.06 7.31 3.44
N THR A 158 -18.41 8.13 4.26
CA THR A 158 -16.96 8.30 4.15
C THR A 158 -16.36 6.99 4.66
N PRO A 159 -15.45 6.31 3.92
CA PRO A 159 -14.78 5.14 4.45
C PRO A 159 -14.14 5.55 5.78
N PRO A 160 -14.37 4.79 6.87
CA PRO A 160 -13.84 5.18 8.17
C PRO A 160 -12.35 5.40 8.01
N VAL A 161 -11.90 6.62 8.28
CA VAL A 161 -10.48 6.95 8.34
C VAL A 161 -9.86 5.86 9.21
N ALA A 162 -8.83 5.19 8.71
CA ALA A 162 -8.21 4.10 9.44
C ALA A 162 -7.47 4.69 10.65
N GLU A 163 -8.24 4.83 11.71
CA GLU A 163 -7.87 5.18 13.08
C GLU A 163 -8.14 3.96 13.96
N PHE A 164 -7.50 3.94 15.13
CA PHE A 164 -7.57 2.79 16.02
C PHE A 164 -9.01 2.38 16.41
N PRO A 165 -9.98 3.28 16.65
CA PRO A 165 -11.37 2.91 16.90
C PRO A 165 -12.00 2.04 15.81
N SER A 166 -11.67 2.33 14.55
CA SER A 166 -12.16 1.56 13.40
C SER A 166 -11.55 0.17 13.38
N VAL A 167 -10.23 0.05 13.60
CA VAL A 167 -9.54 -1.24 13.72
C VAL A 167 -10.06 -2.03 14.92
N ARG A 168 -10.26 -1.38 16.05
CA ARG A 168 -10.75 -2.02 17.26
C ARG A 168 -12.12 -2.65 17.05
N ARG A 169 -13.07 -1.88 16.54
CA ARG A 169 -14.44 -2.32 16.29
C ARG A 169 -14.55 -3.37 15.20
N LEU A 170 -13.81 -3.20 14.10
CA LEU A 170 -13.92 -4.07 12.92
C LEU A 170 -13.09 -5.35 13.03
N LEU A 171 -12.02 -5.35 13.83
CA LEU A 171 -11.08 -6.48 13.90
C LEU A 171 -10.90 -6.99 15.32
N LEU A 172 -10.41 -6.13 16.23
CA LEU A 172 -9.98 -6.60 17.55
C LEU A 172 -11.16 -7.19 18.32
N GLU A 173 -12.28 -6.46 18.39
CA GLU A 173 -13.50 -6.84 19.12
C GLU A 173 -14.11 -8.14 18.61
N ARG A 174 -13.98 -8.42 17.32
CA ARG A 174 -14.56 -9.59 16.67
C ARG A 174 -13.68 -10.83 16.77
N HIS A 175 -12.37 -10.66 16.66
CA HIS A 175 -11.44 -11.78 16.42
C HIS A 175 -10.33 -11.92 17.46
N CYS A 176 -9.89 -10.81 18.09
CA CYS A 176 -8.63 -10.79 18.84
C CYS A 176 -8.85 -10.71 20.35
N ILE A 177 -9.59 -9.71 20.83
CA ILE A 177 -9.69 -9.42 22.27
C ILE A 177 -10.49 -10.46 23.04
N SER A 178 -11.21 -11.35 22.36
CA SER A 178 -11.77 -12.53 23.02
C SER A 178 -10.67 -13.22 23.82
N CYS A 179 -9.45 -13.38 23.25
CA CYS A 179 -8.24 -13.96 23.87
C CYS A 179 -7.26 -12.93 24.40
N HIS A 180 -7.02 -11.87 23.64
CA HIS A 180 -5.93 -10.93 23.87
C HIS A 180 -6.33 -9.72 24.74
N ALA A 181 -7.36 -9.83 25.58
CA ALA A 181 -7.72 -8.81 26.57
C ALA A 181 -7.44 -9.30 28.00
N ALA A 182 -8.45 -9.36 28.86
CA ALA A 182 -8.29 -9.67 30.28
C ALA A 182 -7.74 -11.09 30.55
N ARG A 183 -7.95 -12.05 29.63
CA ARG A 183 -7.43 -13.42 29.78
C ARG A 183 -6.02 -13.63 29.24
N ALA A 184 -5.40 -12.60 28.67
CA ALA A 184 -4.11 -12.74 28.01
C ALA A 184 -3.00 -13.13 29.00
N ASP A 185 -2.97 -12.47 30.17
CA ASP A 185 -1.97 -12.71 31.20
C ASP A 185 -2.02 -14.15 31.73
N ALA A 186 -3.24 -14.68 31.95
CA ALA A 186 -3.45 -16.06 32.39
C ALA A 186 -3.02 -17.10 31.35
N LEU A 187 -3.04 -16.75 30.06
CA LEU A 187 -2.65 -17.60 28.95
C LEU A 187 -1.20 -17.38 28.50
N GLY A 188 -0.48 -16.42 29.10
CA GLY A 188 0.87 -16.06 28.68
C GLY A 188 0.94 -15.51 27.25
N ILE A 189 -0.13 -14.87 26.76
CA ILE A 189 -0.22 -14.27 25.43
C ILE A 189 -0.28 -12.74 25.54
N PRO A 190 0.13 -11.98 24.50
CA PRO A 190 0.14 -10.51 24.57
C PRO A 190 -1.26 -9.92 24.70
N ARG A 191 -1.37 -8.78 25.41
CA ARG A 191 -2.58 -7.95 25.40
C ARG A 191 -2.61 -7.11 24.13
N LEU A 192 -3.79 -6.95 23.53
CA LEU A 192 -4.01 -6.20 22.29
C LEU A 192 -5.27 -5.31 22.40
N GLU A 193 -5.67 -4.95 23.63
CA GLU A 193 -6.94 -4.27 23.89
C GLU A 193 -6.90 -2.77 23.56
N THR A 194 -5.72 -2.15 23.75
CA THR A 194 -5.49 -0.74 23.45
C THR A 194 -4.55 -0.56 22.26
N ALA A 195 -4.56 0.63 21.65
CA ALA A 195 -3.65 0.97 20.57
C ALA A 195 -2.19 0.86 20.99
N ARG A 196 -1.90 1.20 22.25
CA ARG A 196 -0.58 1.06 22.85
C ARG A 196 -0.14 -0.39 22.89
N ASP A 197 -0.98 -1.29 23.39
CA ASP A 197 -0.63 -2.71 23.50
C ASP A 197 -0.44 -3.33 22.11
N LEU A 198 -1.34 -3.00 21.18
CA LEU A 198 -1.22 -3.45 19.79
C LEU A 198 0.08 -2.95 19.13
N ARG A 199 0.46 -1.69 19.33
CA ARG A 199 1.73 -1.14 18.82
C ARG A 199 2.95 -1.80 19.44
N GLN A 200 2.93 -2.12 20.73
CA GLN A 200 4.04 -2.81 21.41
C GLN A 200 4.30 -4.21 20.85
N HIS A 201 3.28 -4.85 20.29
CA HIS A 201 3.36 -6.21 19.75
C HIS A 201 3.19 -6.25 18.23
N ILE A 202 3.29 -5.12 17.54
CA ILE A 202 2.85 -5.02 16.14
C ILE A 202 3.63 -5.92 15.20
N ASP A 203 4.94 -6.10 15.43
CA ASP A 203 5.76 -7.00 14.62
C ASP A 203 5.24 -8.44 14.69
N ALA A 204 4.98 -8.94 15.91
CA ALA A 204 4.45 -10.28 16.11
C ALA A 204 3.02 -10.41 15.56
N VAL A 205 2.18 -9.37 15.72
CA VAL A 205 0.83 -9.39 15.15
C VAL A 205 0.87 -9.43 13.62
N ILE A 206 1.76 -8.66 12.99
CA ILE A 206 1.97 -8.69 11.55
C ILE A 206 2.39 -10.10 11.11
N ASP A 207 3.39 -10.69 11.76
CA ASP A 207 3.88 -12.03 11.40
C ASP A 207 2.74 -13.06 11.50
N ARG A 208 1.99 -13.09 12.60
CA ARG A 208 0.95 -14.11 12.83
C ARG A 208 -0.32 -13.91 11.99
N VAL A 209 -0.76 -12.66 11.81
CA VAL A 209 -2.04 -12.33 11.16
C VAL A 209 -1.89 -12.16 9.65
N LEU A 210 -0.79 -11.56 9.18
CA LEU A 210 -0.59 -11.24 7.76
C LEU A 210 0.30 -12.23 7.04
N VAL A 211 1.30 -12.81 7.71
CA VAL A 211 2.26 -13.72 7.07
C VAL A 211 1.87 -15.18 7.28
N ASP A 212 1.84 -15.64 8.53
CA ASP A 212 1.58 -17.04 8.88
C ASP A 212 0.10 -17.40 8.76
N ARG A 213 -0.79 -16.40 8.89
CA ARG A 213 -2.25 -16.55 8.93
C ARG A 213 -2.72 -17.61 9.93
N ASP A 214 -2.04 -17.70 11.07
CA ASP A 214 -2.35 -18.65 12.14
C ASP A 214 -3.06 -18.00 13.34
N MET A 215 -3.36 -16.70 13.22
CA MET A 215 -4.17 -15.94 14.15
C MET A 215 -5.37 -15.27 13.45
N PRO A 216 -6.60 -15.44 13.97
CA PRO A 216 -6.95 -16.18 15.19
C PRO A 216 -6.75 -17.71 15.03
N PRO A 217 -6.62 -18.47 16.13
CA PRO A 217 -6.37 -19.91 16.05
C PRO A 217 -7.45 -20.62 15.24
N GLN A 218 -7.12 -21.76 14.61
CA GLN A 218 -7.97 -22.51 13.67
C GLN A 218 -9.39 -22.84 14.18
N SER A 219 -9.63 -22.77 15.49
CA SER A 219 -10.95 -22.91 16.10
C SER A 219 -11.83 -21.65 15.98
N GLN A 220 -11.33 -20.55 15.43
CA GLN A 220 -12.02 -19.29 15.19
C GLN A 220 -12.07 -18.99 13.69
N ALA A 221 -13.04 -18.18 13.28
CA ALA A 221 -13.15 -17.75 11.89
C ALA A 221 -11.91 -16.91 11.50
N PRO A 222 -11.27 -17.20 10.35
CA PRO A 222 -10.16 -16.39 9.87
C PRO A 222 -10.64 -14.99 9.49
N LEU A 223 -9.72 -14.01 9.52
CA LEU A 223 -10.01 -12.68 9.00
C LEU A 223 -10.26 -12.75 7.49
N SER A 224 -11.33 -12.10 7.06
CA SER A 224 -11.63 -11.89 5.65
C SER A 224 -10.65 -10.91 5.00
N ASP A 225 -10.56 -10.94 3.68
CA ASP A 225 -9.68 -10.03 2.94
C ASP A 225 -10.08 -8.55 3.10
N GLU A 226 -11.36 -8.27 3.36
CA GLU A 226 -11.85 -6.92 3.67
C GLU A 226 -11.33 -6.44 5.03
N GLU A 227 -11.45 -7.29 6.05
CA GLU A 227 -10.94 -7.03 7.40
C GLU A 227 -9.42 -6.82 7.38
N LEU A 228 -8.69 -7.69 6.66
CA LEU A 228 -7.25 -7.53 6.46
C LEU A 228 -6.91 -6.22 5.75
N ARG A 229 -7.73 -5.78 4.79
CA ARG A 229 -7.50 -4.50 4.10
C ARG A 229 -7.62 -3.31 5.04
N VAL A 230 -8.61 -3.31 5.94
CA VAL A 230 -8.74 -2.29 6.99
C VAL A 230 -7.51 -2.28 7.89
N PHE A 231 -7.04 -3.46 8.32
CA PHE A 231 -5.86 -3.57 9.16
C PHE A 231 -4.61 -3.04 8.47
N ILE A 232 -4.35 -3.48 7.23
CA ILE A 232 -3.22 -3.02 6.41
C ILE A 232 -3.30 -1.51 6.17
N HIS A 233 -4.49 -0.98 5.90
CA HIS A 233 -4.66 0.46 5.70
C HIS A 233 -4.30 1.25 6.96
N TRP A 234 -4.68 0.79 8.16
CA TRP A 234 -4.27 1.41 9.42
C TRP A 234 -2.75 1.35 9.64
N LEU A 235 -2.13 0.19 9.40
CA LEU A 235 -0.67 0.03 9.47
C LEU A 235 0.06 1.04 8.57
N LYS A 236 -0.39 1.15 7.32
CA LYS A 236 0.19 2.07 6.33
C LYS A 236 0.05 3.54 6.73
N ASN A 237 -1.04 3.90 7.39
CA ASN A 237 -1.29 5.27 7.84
C ASN A 237 -0.59 5.63 9.17
N GLY A 238 0.40 4.83 9.59
CA GLY A 238 1.19 5.09 10.79
C GLY A 238 0.49 4.69 12.09
N MET A 239 -0.52 3.81 12.01
CA MET A 239 -1.29 3.33 13.16
C MET A 239 -1.83 4.48 14.01
N LYS A 240 -2.61 5.40 13.43
CA LYS A 240 -3.17 6.55 14.16
C LYS A 240 -4.14 6.10 15.26
N ASP A 241 -4.09 6.79 16.40
CA ASP A 241 -5.07 6.64 17.48
C ASP A 241 -6.46 7.11 17.03
#